data_AF-A0AAN9F100-F1
#
_entry.id   AF-A0AAN9F100-F1
#
_cell.length_a   1.000
_cell.length_b   1.000
_cell.length_c   1.000
_cell.angle_alpha   90.00
_cell.angle_beta   90.00
_cell.angle_gamma   90.00
#
_symmetry.space_group_name_H-M   'P 1'
#
loop_
_entity.id
_entity.type
_entity.pdbx_description
1 polymer ?
#
loop_
_entity_poly.entity_id
_entity_poly.type
_entity_poly.pdbx_seq_one_letter_code
_entity_poly.pdbx_strand_id
1 'polypeptide(L)'
;MFILLQGVGNTLKRHYETYLLEYELADDDVDGECCLLCHSSAAGDWVNCGICGEWLHFGCDRSQGLGAFKDYAKTDGLDYICPHCRL
;
A
#
# COMPACT_ATOMS: atom_id res chain seq x y z
N MET A 1 10.67 -22.88 -16.07
CA MET A 1 11.89 -22.50 -15.32
C MET A 1 11.47 -21.53 -14.23
N PHE A 2 11.05 -22.04 -13.07
CA PHE A 2 10.68 -21.22 -11.91
C PHE A 2 11.83 -21.30 -10.90
N ILE A 3 12.85 -20.47 -11.09
CA ILE A 3 13.75 -20.17 -9.98
C ILE A 3 12.98 -19.19 -9.11
N LEU A 4 12.58 -19.64 -7.92
CA LEU A 4 12.09 -18.73 -6.88
C LEU A 4 13.20 -17.70 -6.66
N LEU A 5 12.92 -16.43 -6.99
CA LEU A 5 13.82 -15.29 -6.76
C LEU A 5 13.89 -14.99 -5.24
N GLN A 6 14.30 -15.98 -4.46
CA GLN A 6 14.49 -15.87 -3.01
C GLN A 6 15.48 -14.73 -2.76
N GLY A 7 15.08 -13.75 -1.95
CA GLY A 7 15.90 -12.57 -1.65
C GLY A 7 15.75 -11.40 -2.63
N VAL A 8 14.81 -11.45 -3.58
CA VAL A 8 14.52 -10.31 -4.48
C VAL A 8 14.27 -9.01 -3.72
N GLY A 9 13.56 -9.07 -2.60
CA GLY A 9 13.28 -7.88 -1.79
C GLY A 9 14.55 -7.21 -1.26
N ASN A 10 15.56 -7.99 -0.85
CA ASN A 10 16.83 -7.45 -0.38
C ASN A 10 17.65 -6.84 -1.53
N THR A 11 17.69 -7.52 -2.67
CA THR A 11 18.35 -7.01 -3.87
C THR A 11 17.71 -5.71 -4.34
N LEU A 12 16.37 -5.68 -4.46
CA LEU A 12 15.62 -4.48 -4.86
C LEU A 12 15.85 -3.32 -3.90
N LYS A 13 15.82 -3.56 -2.57
CA LYS A 13 16.11 -2.52 -1.59
C LYS A 13 17.48 -1.89 -1.81
N ARG A 14 18.53 -2.70 -2.01
CA ARG A 14 19.89 -2.20 -2.27
C ARG A 14 19.98 -1.41 -3.57
N HIS A 15 19.29 -1.86 -4.61
CA HIS A 15 19.22 -1.11 -5.88
C HIS A 15 18.50 0.24 -5.67
N TYR A 16 17.41 0.27 -4.91
CA TYR A 16 16.71 1.50 -4.57
C TYR A 16 17.62 2.50 -3.86
N GLU A 17 18.32 2.06 -2.81
CA GLU A 17 19.28 2.88 -2.05
C GLU A 17 20.40 3.42 -2.93
N THR A 18 20.86 2.64 -3.92
CA THR A 18 21.98 3.02 -4.80
C THR A 18 21.58 4.00 -5.89
N TYR A 19 20.36 3.87 -6.43
CA TYR A 19 20.00 4.54 -7.69
C TYR A 19 18.83 5.53 -7.56
N LEU A 20 17.95 5.37 -6.58
CA LEU A 20 16.67 6.10 -6.52
C LEU A 20 16.52 6.95 -5.26
N LEU A 21 17.17 6.61 -4.15
CA LEU A 21 16.97 7.31 -2.88
C LEU A 21 17.38 8.80 -2.93
N GLU A 22 18.53 9.12 -3.52
CA GLU A 22 18.96 10.53 -3.64
C GLU A 22 18.06 11.32 -4.60
N TYR A 23 17.52 10.66 -5.62
CA TYR A 23 16.55 11.24 -6.55
C TYR A 23 15.24 11.55 -5.84
N GLU A 24 14.66 10.57 -5.13
CA GLU A 24 13.42 10.75 -4.35
C GLU A 24 13.54 11.89 -3.32
N LEU A 25 14.68 12.02 -2.65
CA LEU A 25 14.89 13.08 -1.64
C LEU A 25 15.07 14.47 -2.26
N ALA A 26 15.43 14.56 -3.54
CA ALA A 26 15.63 15.81 -4.25
C ALA A 26 14.34 16.34 -4.93
N ASP A 27 13.37 15.45 -5.15
CA ASP A 27 12.13 15.71 -5.87
C ASP A 27 10.89 15.54 -4.97
N ASP A 28 9.70 15.96 -5.43
CA ASP A 28 8.43 15.95 -4.66
C ASP A 28 7.46 14.88 -5.20
N ASP A 29 8.02 13.72 -5.62
CA ASP A 29 7.29 12.66 -6.31
C ASP A 29 6.60 11.67 -5.34
N VAL A 30 6.71 11.88 -4.02
CA VAL A 30 6.15 10.98 -3.00
C VAL A 30 4.80 11.48 -2.51
N ASP A 31 3.78 10.64 -2.69
CA ASP A 31 2.41 10.90 -2.25
C ASP A 31 2.30 11.05 -0.73
N GLY A 32 2.01 12.27 -0.26
CA GLY A 32 1.67 12.60 1.13
C GLY A 32 0.19 12.40 1.46
N GLU A 33 -0.44 11.37 0.90
CA GLU A 33 -1.89 11.18 0.96
C GLU A 33 -2.39 10.96 2.38
N CYS A 34 -3.58 11.52 2.65
CA CYS A 34 -4.29 11.34 3.91
C CYS A 34 -5.32 10.24 3.77
N CYS A 35 -5.58 9.49 4.84
CA CYS A 35 -6.65 8.48 4.84
C CYS A 35 -8.00 9.12 4.50
N LEU A 36 -8.69 8.60 3.49
CA LEU A 36 -9.99 9.11 3.02
C LEU A 36 -11.05 9.20 4.12
N LEU A 37 -10.95 8.36 5.18
CA LEU A 37 -11.96 8.30 6.24
C LEU A 37 -11.65 9.20 7.45
N CYS A 38 -10.37 9.34 7.83
CA CYS A 38 -9.99 10.09 9.04
C CYS A 38 -9.19 11.36 8.73
N HIS A 39 -8.86 11.60 7.46
CA HIS A 39 -8.07 12.73 6.96
C HIS A 39 -6.74 12.94 7.70
N SER A 40 -6.14 11.84 8.17
CA SER A 40 -4.85 11.82 8.85
C SER A 40 -3.85 10.97 8.08
N SER A 41 -2.59 11.38 8.11
CA SER A 41 -1.42 10.65 7.59
C SER A 41 -0.71 9.84 8.67
N ALA A 42 -1.42 9.49 9.76
CA ALA A 42 -0.87 8.69 10.85
C ALA A 42 -0.28 7.36 10.35
N ALA A 43 0.78 6.89 11.00
CA ALA A 43 1.36 5.57 10.72
C ALA A 43 0.35 4.44 11.02
N GLY A 44 0.41 3.38 10.22
CA GLY A 44 -0.46 2.21 10.39
C GLY A 44 -0.47 1.32 9.15
N ASP A 45 -1.41 0.37 9.12
CA ASP A 45 -1.67 -0.45 7.94
C ASP A 45 -2.58 0.31 6.97
N TRP A 46 -2.15 0.41 5.71
CA TRP A 46 -2.86 1.13 4.66
C TRP A 46 -3.28 0.19 3.53
N VAL A 47 -4.43 0.46 2.94
CA VAL A 47 -4.96 -0.22 1.76
C VAL A 47 -5.39 0.81 0.72
N ASN A 48 -5.23 0.46 -0.55
CA ASN A 48 -5.62 1.28 -1.69
C ASN A 48 -6.93 0.76 -2.30
N CYS A 49 -7.86 1.65 -2.61
CA CYS A 49 -9.13 1.27 -3.24
C CYS A 49 -8.92 0.93 -4.73
N GLY A 50 -9.25 -0.29 -5.14
CA GLY A 50 -9.13 -0.73 -6.54
C GLY A 50 -10.09 -0.05 -7.54
N ILE A 51 -11.01 0.81 -7.08
CA ILE A 51 -11.93 1.57 -7.95
C ILE A 51 -11.49 3.02 -8.10
N CYS A 52 -11.29 3.75 -6.99
CA CYS A 52 -10.97 5.18 -7.04
C CYS A 52 -9.48 5.50 -6.86
N GLY A 53 -8.65 4.51 -6.48
CA GLY A 53 -7.22 4.71 -6.25
C GLY A 53 -6.87 5.46 -4.97
N GLU A 54 -7.84 5.78 -4.12
CA GLU A 54 -7.63 6.49 -2.85
C GLU A 54 -7.09 5.57 -1.75
N TRP A 55 -6.31 6.14 -0.84
CA TRP A 55 -5.68 5.43 0.28
C TRP A 55 -6.46 5.56 1.59
N LEU A 56 -6.52 4.46 2.34
CA LEU A 56 -7.22 4.37 3.60
C LEU A 56 -6.41 3.57 4.62
N HIS A 57 -6.47 3.96 5.89
CA HIS A 57 -6.08 3.05 6.96
C HIS A 57 -7.01 1.85 6.99
N PHE A 58 -6.46 0.64 7.00
CA PHE A 58 -7.24 -0.59 7.13
C PHE A 58 -8.09 -0.59 8.41
N GLY A 59 -7.55 -0.06 9.51
CA GLY A 59 -8.27 0.05 10.79
C GLY A 59 -9.36 1.13 10.84
N CYS A 60 -9.42 2.04 9.86
CA CYS A 60 -10.50 3.02 9.77
C CYS A 60 -11.76 2.44 9.13
N ASP A 61 -11.63 1.40 8.31
CA ASP A 61 -12.77 0.69 7.74
C ASP A 61 -13.34 -0.32 8.75
N ARG A 62 -14.49 0.03 9.33
CA ARG A 62 -15.20 -0.81 10.30
C ARG A 62 -16.28 -1.70 9.68
N SER A 63 -16.28 -1.85 8.36
CA SER A 63 -17.21 -2.73 7.65
C SER A 63 -17.05 -4.18 8.12
N GLN A 64 -18.16 -4.90 8.25
CA GLN A 64 -18.10 -6.33 8.54
C GLN A 64 -17.63 -7.11 7.31
N GLY A 65 -16.87 -8.19 7.51
CA GLY A 65 -16.47 -9.11 6.44
C GLY A 65 -15.19 -8.78 5.68
N LEU A 66 -14.40 -7.78 6.10
CA LEU A 66 -13.12 -7.42 5.47
C LEU A 66 -12.04 -8.53 5.59
N GLY A 67 -12.14 -9.47 6.52
CA GLY A 67 -11.03 -10.41 6.76
C GLY A 67 -9.83 -9.73 7.44
N ALA A 68 -8.63 -10.28 7.32
CA ALA A 68 -7.43 -9.75 7.97
C ALA A 68 -6.54 -8.98 6.96
N PHE A 69 -5.80 -7.97 7.43
CA PHE A 69 -4.91 -7.17 6.59
C PHE A 69 -3.94 -8.01 5.73
N LYS A 70 -3.39 -9.10 6.30
CA LYS A 70 -2.50 -10.04 5.60
C LYS A 70 -3.10 -10.65 4.33
N ASP A 71 -4.43 -10.75 4.26
CA ASP A 71 -5.13 -11.34 3.11
C ASP A 71 -5.13 -10.37 1.92
N TYR A 72 -4.96 -9.07 2.17
CA TYR A 72 -4.74 -8.02 1.17
C TYR A 72 -3.27 -7.81 0.84
N ALA A 73 -2.38 -7.84 1.85
CA ALA A 73 -0.97 -7.47 1.69
C ALA A 73 -0.09 -8.53 1.00
N LYS A 74 -0.56 -9.77 0.88
CA LYS A 74 0.18 -10.85 0.20
C LYS A 74 0.18 -10.63 -1.33
N THR A 75 1.15 -11.22 -2.01
CA THR A 75 1.14 -11.31 -3.48
C THR A 75 -0.15 -11.98 -3.95
N ASP A 76 -0.79 -11.40 -4.97
CA ASP A 76 -2.14 -11.81 -5.43
C ASP A 76 -3.16 -11.82 -4.26
N GLY A 77 -3.07 -10.80 -3.41
CA GLY A 77 -3.99 -10.54 -2.30
C GLY A 77 -5.40 -10.16 -2.77
N LEU A 78 -6.31 -10.01 -1.80
CA LEU A 78 -7.68 -9.59 -2.07
C LEU A 78 -7.73 -8.16 -2.62
N ASP A 79 -8.68 -7.90 -3.52
CA ASP A 79 -8.98 -6.53 -3.96
C ASP A 79 -9.75 -5.78 -2.85
N TYR A 80 -9.22 -4.64 -2.43
CA TYR A 80 -9.90 -3.76 -1.50
C TYR A 80 -10.73 -2.70 -2.24
N ILE A 81 -12.01 -2.62 -1.92
CA ILE A 81 -12.91 -1.54 -2.40
C ILE A 81 -13.29 -0.69 -1.19
N CYS A 82 -13.13 0.63 -1.22
CA CYS A 82 -13.46 1.48 -0.07
C CYS A 82 -14.98 1.61 0.15
N PRO A 83 -15.45 2.02 1.35
CA PRO A 83 -16.86 2.20 1.64
C PRO A 83 -17.59 3.17 0.68
N HIS A 84 -16.90 4.18 0.14
CA HIS A 84 -17.50 5.12 -0.82
C HIS A 84 -17.81 4.48 -2.18
N CYS A 85 -17.00 3.52 -2.62
CA CYS A 85 -17.16 2.87 -3.93
C CYS A 85 -17.99 1.58 -3.88
N ARG A 86 -18.30 1.06 -2.69
CA ARG A 86 -19.22 -0.09 -2.51
C ARG A 86 -20.70 0.33 -2.57
N LEU A 87 -20.98 1.62 -2.53
CA LEU A 87 -22.32 2.22 -2.58
C LEU A 87 -22.86 2.30 -4.01
#